data_AF-J5TBY7-F1
#
_entry.id   AF-J5TBY7-F1
#
_cell.length_a   1.000
_cell.length_b   1.000
_cell.length_c   1.000
_cell.angle_alpha   90.00
_cell.angle_beta   90.00
_cell.angle_gamma   90.00
#
_symmetry.space_group_name_H-M   'P 1'
#
loop_
_entity.id
_entity.type
_entity.pdbx_description
1 polymer ?
#
loop_
_entity_poly.entity_id
_entity_poly.type
_entity_poly.pdbx_seq_one_letter_code
_entity_poly.pdbx_strand_id
1 'polypeptide(L)'
;MLVLGHGQALHILLLATYVSAFWPFSSSQASFTPTSRNDSRTADPRLQRAPSTSPPEKKKEMAQLLDKFAPIFKLASTERFYPSSVKWMLDRYDYIEYLNHTKFDPLPGTLSPGGLGSLEYMESPKRMHLSTEHPANAQPIFNTEPSYFMYGPAGQEGALEMGPDGRGRVHDEVYGFWVDQGHGVVEVGYLGWLGNRELSQLVAADIRRDGLGTPATAHHQRISRLGRLHGGAFSAGTYRWEDVEKIDGRPVAYIAHGSHGVWPNAGKHVYAQLLNLWQLVDVCDDRGALWDTKGHVVPIEFWNGPEYGHRIEHTGDQSWLEFEGKWGNVGDGCWYEPFIGICQLIAGPPGPNREFGIPPSCILAPPADAGSTFKFYLSNWVVWQAQDLNVTHVLLEQVCTRPSMGASARDPYSVAPLEVHDRLPFDPEDRFYEATAARCEGGRSAAKGYRLALYRGEERVSTSPVRVICVYDEGQGAYIDSPGVDVMDWDDWRWKLVIDK
;
A
#
# COMPACT_ATOMS: atom_id res chain seq x y z
N MET A 1 0.30 13.01 19.62
CA MET A 1 0.12 13.77 20.88
C MET A 1 1.51 14.18 21.39
N LEU A 2 1.83 15.47 21.43
CA LEU A 2 3.09 15.95 22.02
C LEU A 2 2.94 15.92 23.55
N VAL A 3 3.68 15.05 24.23
CA VAL A 3 3.85 15.12 25.69
C VAL A 3 5.14 15.90 25.95
N LEU A 4 5.00 17.18 26.29
CA LEU A 4 6.13 18.02 26.70
C LEU A 4 6.32 17.89 28.22
N GLY A 5 7.39 17.22 28.61
CA GLY A 5 7.86 17.19 29.98
C GLY A 5 8.47 18.53 30.38
N HIS A 6 7.85 19.15 31.39
CA HIS A 6 8.39 20.18 32.29
C HIS A 6 8.73 21.55 31.69
N GLY A 7 7.96 22.53 32.16
CA GLY A 7 7.97 23.91 31.71
C GLY A 7 9.32 24.59 31.74
N GLN A 8 9.68 25.18 30.59
CA GLN A 8 10.05 26.58 30.47
C GLN A 8 9.55 27.08 29.10
N ALA A 9 8.87 28.23 29.10
CA ALA A 9 8.48 28.91 27.87
C ALA A 9 9.73 29.54 27.25
N LEU A 10 10.16 29.04 26.08
CA LEU A 10 11.24 29.64 25.31
C LEU A 10 10.62 30.42 24.14
N HIS A 11 10.59 31.75 24.26
CA HIS A 11 10.33 32.65 23.14
C HIS A 11 11.54 32.61 22.21
N ILE A 12 11.39 32.00 21.03
CA ILE A 12 12.37 32.11 19.95
C ILE A 12 11.97 33.29 19.06
N LEU A 13 12.69 34.40 19.20
CA LEU A 13 12.73 35.48 18.21
C LEU A 13 13.78 35.10 17.16
N LEU A 14 13.40 34.96 15.89
CA LEU A 14 14.35 34.86 14.78
C LEU A 14 14.09 36.01 13.80
N LEU A 15 15.05 36.93 13.77
CA LEU A 15 15.17 38.02 12.81
C LEU A 15 15.41 37.46 11.41
N ALA A 16 14.47 37.70 10.49
CA ALA A 16 14.66 37.48 9.07
C ALA A 16 15.28 38.74 8.44
N THR A 17 16.55 38.68 8.05
CA THR A 17 17.15 39.67 7.13
C THR A 17 16.87 39.25 5.69
N TYR A 18 16.04 40.04 5.02
CA TYR A 18 15.81 39.98 3.57
C TYR A 18 17.08 40.36 2.81
N VAL A 19 17.53 39.50 1.89
CA VAL A 19 18.39 39.89 0.77
C VAL A 19 17.73 39.42 -0.51
N SER A 20 17.09 40.35 -1.21
CA SER A 20 16.56 40.21 -2.55
C SER A 20 17.70 40.36 -3.56
N ALA A 21 17.99 39.28 -4.29
CA ALA A 21 18.83 39.34 -5.50
C ALA A 21 17.98 38.88 -6.70
N PHE A 22 17.53 39.87 -7.48
CA PHE A 22 16.94 39.71 -8.79
C PHE A 22 17.99 39.24 -9.80
N TRP A 23 17.75 38.12 -10.48
CA TRP A 23 18.38 37.80 -11.76
C TRP A 23 17.29 37.37 -12.76
N PRO A 24 17.27 37.93 -13.98
CA PRO A 24 16.26 37.65 -14.98
C PRO A 24 16.67 36.40 -15.77
N PHE A 25 15.80 35.39 -15.85
CA PHE A 25 15.94 34.35 -16.86
C PHE A 25 14.93 34.55 -17.98
N SER A 26 15.51 34.81 -19.14
CA SER A 26 14.93 34.90 -20.47
C SER A 26 14.02 33.70 -20.78
N SER A 27 12.83 34.02 -21.27
CA SER A 27 11.87 33.11 -21.88
C SER A 27 12.39 32.60 -23.23
N SER A 28 12.76 31.32 -23.30
CA SER A 28 12.72 30.58 -24.57
C SER A 28 11.51 29.65 -24.54
N GLN A 29 10.47 30.04 -25.27
CA GLN A 29 9.33 29.18 -25.61
C GLN A 29 9.85 28.02 -26.48
N ALA A 30 9.93 26.83 -25.90
CA ALA A 30 9.92 25.59 -26.67
C ALA A 30 8.46 25.11 -26.69
N SER A 31 7.79 25.37 -27.81
CA SER A 31 6.48 24.85 -28.16
C SER A 31 6.56 23.31 -28.24
N PHE A 32 6.26 22.65 -27.12
CA PHE A 32 5.90 21.24 -27.14
C PHE A 32 4.43 21.15 -27.54
N THR A 33 4.19 20.88 -28.83
CA THR A 33 2.93 20.30 -29.29
C THR A 33 2.70 18.99 -28.53
N PRO A 34 1.57 18.83 -27.81
CA PRO A 34 1.22 17.56 -27.22
C PRO A 34 0.81 16.62 -28.36
N THR A 35 1.70 15.71 -28.74
CA THR A 35 1.29 14.53 -29.49
C THR A 35 0.33 13.75 -28.60
N SER A 36 -0.89 13.58 -29.11
CA SER A 36 -1.90 12.72 -28.49
C SER A 36 -1.27 11.38 -28.16
N ARG A 37 -1.45 10.96 -26.91
CA ARG A 37 -0.96 9.69 -26.39
C ARG A 37 -1.84 8.56 -26.92
N ASN A 38 -1.83 8.35 -28.23
CA ASN A 38 -2.07 7.02 -28.78
C ASN A 38 -0.81 6.22 -28.52
N ASP A 39 -0.66 5.73 -27.28
CA ASP A 39 0.19 4.56 -27.01
C ASP A 39 -0.59 3.33 -27.53
N SER A 40 -0.90 3.32 -28.84
CA SER A 40 -1.27 2.13 -29.57
C SER A 40 0.02 1.33 -29.77
N ARG A 41 0.59 0.85 -28.65
CA ARG A 41 1.40 -0.36 -28.69
C ARG A 41 0.48 -1.40 -29.28
N THR A 42 0.98 -2.13 -30.26
CA THR A 42 0.40 -3.40 -30.67
C THR A 42 0.31 -4.28 -29.43
N ALA A 43 -0.80 -4.18 -28.71
CA ALA A 43 -1.15 -5.11 -27.66
C ALA A 43 -1.17 -6.47 -28.34
N ASP A 44 -0.42 -7.42 -27.78
CA ASP A 44 -0.43 -8.80 -28.26
C ASP A 44 -1.90 -9.22 -28.47
N PRO A 45 -2.29 -9.70 -29.66
CA PRO A 45 -3.66 -10.13 -29.93
C PRO A 45 -4.20 -11.13 -28.90
N ARG A 46 -3.32 -11.87 -28.20
CA ARG A 46 -3.65 -12.75 -27.07
C ARG A 46 -4.15 -12.01 -25.83
N LEU A 47 -3.75 -10.76 -25.61
CA LEU A 47 -4.18 -9.90 -24.50
C LEU A 47 -5.53 -9.22 -24.75
N GLN A 48 -6.04 -9.21 -25.99
CA GLN A 48 -7.27 -8.50 -26.35
C GLN A 48 -8.57 -9.31 -26.10
N ARG A 49 -8.47 -10.61 -25.77
CA ARG A 49 -9.65 -11.49 -25.57
C ARG A 49 -9.98 -11.82 -24.12
N ALA A 50 -9.32 -11.17 -23.16
CA ALA A 50 -9.58 -11.42 -21.75
C ALA A 50 -11.04 -11.07 -21.40
N PRO A 51 -11.78 -11.93 -20.68
CA PRO A 51 -13.04 -11.52 -20.07
C PRO A 51 -12.78 -10.34 -19.12
N SER A 52 -13.66 -9.35 -19.14
CA SER A 52 -13.49 -8.14 -18.32
C SER A 52 -13.67 -8.39 -16.83
N THR A 53 -14.34 -9.50 -16.43
CA THR A 53 -14.57 -9.86 -15.03
C THR A 53 -14.72 -11.37 -14.84
N SER A 54 -14.53 -11.84 -13.61
CA SER A 54 -14.71 -13.26 -13.22
C SER A 54 -16.17 -13.73 -13.36
N PRO A 55 -16.41 -15.03 -13.56
CA PRO A 55 -17.75 -15.62 -13.56
C PRO A 55 -18.52 -15.36 -12.25
N PRO A 56 -19.87 -15.33 -12.26
CA PRO A 56 -20.68 -15.06 -11.07
C PRO A 56 -20.44 -16.02 -9.90
N GLU A 57 -20.13 -17.28 -10.19
CA GLU A 57 -19.84 -18.29 -9.16
C GLU A 57 -18.55 -17.92 -8.39
N LYS A 58 -17.47 -17.61 -9.11
CA LYS A 58 -16.21 -17.19 -8.51
C LYS A 58 -16.37 -15.89 -7.72
N LYS A 59 -17.13 -14.92 -8.24
CA LYS A 59 -17.45 -13.69 -7.48
C LYS A 59 -18.16 -13.99 -6.15
N LYS A 60 -19.08 -14.96 -6.15
CA LYS A 60 -19.78 -15.40 -4.93
C LYS A 60 -18.83 -16.11 -3.96
N GLU A 61 -17.95 -16.98 -4.46
CA GLU A 61 -16.92 -17.62 -3.66
C GLU A 61 -16.00 -16.58 -3.00
N MET A 62 -15.51 -15.60 -3.77
CA MET A 62 -14.62 -14.55 -3.28
C MET A 62 -15.31 -13.62 -2.28
N ALA A 63 -16.60 -13.32 -2.48
CA ALA A 63 -17.39 -12.57 -1.49
C ALA A 63 -17.50 -13.33 -0.15
N GLN A 64 -17.70 -14.65 -0.20
CA GLN A 64 -17.70 -15.48 1.03
C GLN A 64 -16.32 -15.53 1.68
N LEU A 65 -15.26 -15.56 0.87
CA LEU A 65 -13.89 -15.55 1.36
C LEU A 65 -13.56 -14.24 2.09
N LEU A 66 -13.97 -13.11 1.50
CA LEU A 66 -13.84 -11.79 2.08
C LEU A 66 -14.62 -11.67 3.42
N ASP A 67 -15.86 -12.16 3.47
CA ASP A 67 -16.62 -12.12 4.73
C ASP A 67 -16.01 -13.04 5.80
N LYS A 68 -15.52 -14.23 5.41
CA LYS A 68 -14.84 -15.17 6.32
C LYS A 68 -13.63 -14.56 7.00
N PHE A 69 -12.87 -13.75 6.28
CA PHE A 69 -11.61 -13.16 6.72
C PHE A 69 -11.72 -11.68 7.08
N ALA A 70 -12.94 -11.13 7.11
CA ALA A 70 -13.22 -9.74 7.40
C ALA A 70 -12.55 -9.33 8.73
N PRO A 71 -11.70 -8.30 8.78
CA PRO A 71 -10.95 -7.96 9.98
C PRO A 71 -11.83 -7.37 11.09
N ILE A 72 -11.37 -7.49 12.33
CA ILE A 72 -11.91 -6.72 13.45
C ILE A 72 -10.93 -5.59 13.74
N PHE A 73 -11.37 -4.36 13.55
CA PHE A 73 -10.54 -3.21 13.89
C PHE A 73 -10.86 -2.74 15.32
N LYS A 74 -9.84 -2.69 16.17
CA LYS A 74 -9.93 -2.13 17.52
C LYS A 74 -9.35 -0.72 17.51
N LEU A 75 -10.22 0.27 17.67
CA LEU A 75 -9.81 1.67 17.66
C LEU A 75 -9.22 2.06 19.03
N ALA A 76 -8.29 3.00 19.05
CA ALA A 76 -7.80 3.61 20.29
C ALA A 76 -8.95 4.28 21.07
N SER A 77 -8.88 4.31 22.40
CA SER A 77 -9.94 4.85 23.27
C SER A 77 -10.21 6.34 23.06
N THR A 78 -9.20 7.07 22.59
CA THR A 78 -9.30 8.49 22.27
C THR A 78 -9.72 8.75 20.83
N GLU A 79 -9.94 7.70 20.03
CA GLU A 79 -10.38 7.85 18.65
C GLU A 79 -11.82 8.33 18.59
N ARG A 80 -12.03 9.35 17.75
CA ARG A 80 -13.31 10.03 17.53
C ARG A 80 -13.68 10.11 16.06
N PHE A 81 -12.75 9.71 15.19
CA PHE A 81 -12.98 9.61 13.76
C PHE A 81 -13.18 8.15 13.39
N TYR A 82 -14.43 7.81 13.15
CA TYR A 82 -14.85 6.46 12.81
C TYR A 82 -14.87 6.29 11.28
N PRO A 83 -14.78 5.04 10.79
CA PRO A 83 -14.92 4.73 9.37
C PRO A 83 -16.27 5.22 8.83
N SER A 84 -16.33 5.41 7.53
CA SER A 84 -17.49 5.89 6.79
C SER A 84 -17.53 5.27 5.40
N SER A 85 -18.73 5.16 4.82
CA SER A 85 -18.86 4.69 3.44
C SER A 85 -18.40 5.75 2.42
N VAL A 86 -18.05 5.30 1.21
CA VAL A 86 -17.77 6.18 0.06
C VAL A 86 -18.96 7.12 -0.18
N LYS A 87 -20.18 6.59 -0.08
CA LYS A 87 -21.40 7.40 -0.20
C LYS A 87 -21.46 8.48 0.87
N TRP A 88 -21.18 8.13 2.14
CA TRP A 88 -21.14 9.12 3.22
C TRP A 88 -20.20 10.26 2.87
N MET A 89 -18.99 9.96 2.40
CA MET A 89 -18.01 10.98 2.03
C MET A 89 -18.43 11.84 0.84
N LEU A 90 -18.89 11.22 -0.24
CA LEU A 90 -19.29 11.92 -1.46
C LEU A 90 -20.46 12.88 -1.23
N ASP A 91 -21.39 12.51 -0.35
CA ASP A 91 -22.53 13.37 0.04
C ASP A 91 -22.11 14.64 0.80
N ARG A 92 -20.84 14.78 1.26
CA ARG A 92 -20.33 15.97 1.97
C ARG A 92 -19.24 16.74 1.20
N TYR A 93 -18.86 16.30 0.00
CA TYR A 93 -18.00 17.14 -0.84
C TYR A 93 -18.85 18.18 -1.56
N ASP A 94 -18.35 19.41 -1.59
CA ASP A 94 -19.07 20.57 -2.10
C ASP A 94 -18.60 20.91 -3.52
N TYR A 95 -17.30 20.79 -3.80
CA TYR A 95 -16.70 21.19 -5.08
C TYR A 95 -15.43 20.41 -5.42
N ILE A 96 -14.94 20.57 -6.65
CA ILE A 96 -13.63 20.06 -7.09
C ILE A 96 -12.63 21.20 -7.08
N GLU A 97 -11.45 20.98 -6.51
CA GLU A 97 -10.36 21.96 -6.42
C GLU A 97 -9.10 21.45 -7.11
N TYR A 98 -8.37 22.33 -7.79
CA TYR A 98 -7.03 22.06 -8.31
C TYR A 98 -5.95 22.65 -7.41
N LEU A 99 -4.70 22.21 -7.59
CA LEU A 99 -3.55 22.72 -6.82
C LEU A 99 -3.32 24.24 -6.90
N ASN A 100 -3.87 24.92 -7.91
CA ASN A 100 -3.82 26.37 -8.03
C ASN A 100 -5.03 27.05 -7.36
N HIS A 101 -5.78 26.32 -6.52
CA HIS A 101 -7.02 26.74 -5.86
C HIS A 101 -8.15 27.17 -6.79
N THR A 102 -8.08 26.77 -8.07
CA THR A 102 -9.22 26.93 -8.98
C THR A 102 -10.31 25.93 -8.56
N LYS A 103 -11.50 26.47 -8.28
CA LYS A 103 -12.68 25.70 -7.91
C LYS A 103 -13.57 25.44 -9.11
N PHE A 104 -14.20 24.28 -9.11
CA PHE A 104 -15.15 23.85 -10.12
C PHE A 104 -16.35 23.22 -9.43
N ASP A 105 -17.54 23.74 -9.71
CA ASP A 105 -18.79 23.17 -9.24
C ASP A 105 -19.18 22.01 -10.14
N PRO A 106 -19.18 20.77 -9.63
CA PRO A 106 -19.47 19.61 -10.44
C PRO A 106 -20.95 19.56 -10.83
N LEU A 107 -21.24 18.98 -12.00
CA LEU A 107 -22.63 18.77 -12.43
C LEU A 107 -23.39 17.88 -11.41
N PRO A 108 -24.72 18.03 -11.30
CA PRO A 108 -25.51 17.17 -10.43
C PRO A 108 -25.25 15.69 -10.71
N GLY A 109 -24.97 14.93 -9.65
CA GLY A 109 -24.67 13.50 -9.73
C GLY A 109 -23.21 13.14 -9.98
N THR A 110 -22.33 14.09 -10.31
CA THR A 110 -20.88 13.82 -10.46
C THR A 110 -20.23 13.37 -9.14
N LEU A 111 -20.58 14.00 -8.01
CA LEU A 111 -20.15 13.56 -6.67
C LEU A 111 -21.04 12.43 -6.15
N SER A 112 -21.05 11.31 -6.87
CA SER A 112 -21.74 10.09 -6.48
C SER A 112 -20.89 8.86 -6.83
N PRO A 113 -21.13 7.69 -6.21
CA PRO A 113 -20.35 6.48 -6.48
C PRO A 113 -20.27 6.13 -7.97
N GLY A 114 -21.34 6.36 -8.73
CA GLY A 114 -21.34 6.14 -10.18
C GLY A 114 -20.98 7.33 -11.06
N GLY A 115 -21.06 8.56 -10.54
CA GLY A 115 -20.73 9.76 -11.30
C GLY A 115 -19.24 10.08 -11.33
N LEU A 116 -18.48 9.65 -10.31
CA LEU A 116 -17.11 10.11 -10.12
C LEU A 116 -16.14 9.64 -11.24
N GLY A 117 -16.44 8.51 -11.88
CA GLY A 117 -15.66 8.01 -13.03
C GLY A 117 -15.69 8.95 -14.24
N SER A 118 -16.70 9.83 -14.38
CA SER A 118 -16.73 10.81 -15.48
C SER A 118 -15.59 11.83 -15.42
N LEU A 119 -14.97 12.00 -14.24
CA LEU A 119 -13.87 12.95 -14.03
C LEU A 119 -12.55 12.45 -14.61
N GLU A 120 -12.42 11.16 -14.92
CA GLU A 120 -11.20 10.59 -15.52
C GLU A 120 -10.87 11.25 -16.88
N TYR A 121 -11.89 11.67 -17.62
CA TYR A 121 -11.75 12.26 -18.95
C TYR A 121 -11.45 13.77 -18.96
N MET A 122 -11.37 14.39 -17.79
CA MET A 122 -11.07 15.82 -17.68
C MET A 122 -9.56 16.10 -17.79
N GLU A 123 -9.18 17.37 -18.01
CA GLU A 123 -7.78 17.76 -18.03
C GLU A 123 -7.13 17.58 -16.64
N SER A 124 -6.12 16.70 -16.54
CA SER A 124 -5.34 16.47 -15.31
C SER A 124 -6.12 15.88 -14.11
N PRO A 125 -6.75 14.69 -14.23
CA PRO A 125 -7.57 14.08 -13.15
C PRO A 125 -6.78 13.86 -11.85
N LYS A 126 -5.48 13.54 -11.95
CA LYS A 126 -4.57 13.37 -10.79
C LYS A 126 -4.34 14.63 -9.96
N ARG A 127 -4.71 15.81 -10.48
CA ARG A 127 -4.54 17.10 -9.79
C ARG A 127 -5.83 17.61 -9.14
N MET A 128 -6.92 16.85 -9.25
CA MET A 128 -8.21 17.20 -8.67
C MET A 128 -8.30 16.77 -7.22
N HIS A 129 -9.04 17.56 -6.44
CA HIS A 129 -9.33 17.33 -5.03
C HIS A 129 -10.84 17.43 -4.82
N LEU A 130 -11.44 16.37 -4.27
CA LEU A 130 -12.82 16.41 -3.78
C LEU A 130 -12.80 17.20 -2.47
N SER A 131 -13.38 18.39 -2.49
CA SER A 131 -13.18 19.39 -1.45
C SER A 131 -14.49 19.79 -0.80
N THR A 132 -14.40 20.26 0.44
CA THR A 132 -15.51 20.81 1.21
C THR A 132 -15.22 22.27 1.58
N GLU A 133 -16.28 23.06 1.77
CA GLU A 133 -16.20 24.44 2.26
C GLU A 133 -15.65 24.54 3.68
N HIS A 134 -15.81 23.48 4.49
CA HIS A 134 -15.28 23.44 5.83
C HIS A 134 -13.76 23.23 5.81
N PRO A 135 -13.01 23.80 6.78
CA PRO A 135 -11.59 23.54 6.92
C PRO A 135 -11.35 22.08 7.35
N ALA A 136 -11.36 21.16 6.38
CA ALA A 136 -10.62 19.92 6.48
C ALA A 136 -9.14 20.29 6.30
N ASN A 137 -8.22 19.73 7.10
CA ASN A 137 -6.75 19.96 7.04
C ASN A 137 -6.18 20.98 8.04
N ALA A 138 -6.96 21.51 8.99
CA ALA A 138 -6.45 22.55 9.88
C ALA A 138 -5.52 22.03 11.00
N GLN A 139 -4.42 22.76 11.23
CA GLN A 139 -3.34 22.37 12.15
C GLN A 139 -3.81 22.16 13.59
N PRO A 140 -3.19 21.27 14.38
CA PRO A 140 -3.50 21.11 15.80
C PRO A 140 -3.31 22.38 16.65
N ILE A 141 -2.50 23.33 16.16
CA ILE A 141 -2.16 24.60 16.82
C ILE A 141 -3.18 25.69 16.48
N PHE A 142 -3.89 25.57 15.35
CA PHE A 142 -4.99 26.47 15.02
C PHE A 142 -6.27 25.86 15.58
N ASN A 143 -6.93 26.60 16.47
CA ASN A 143 -8.18 26.18 17.12
C ASN A 143 -9.35 26.31 16.13
N THR A 144 -9.30 25.54 15.05
CA THR A 144 -10.40 25.41 14.09
C THR A 144 -11.28 24.26 14.54
N GLU A 145 -12.59 24.49 14.59
CA GLU A 145 -13.53 23.40 14.82
C GLU A 145 -13.38 22.36 13.70
N PRO A 146 -13.14 21.08 14.03
CA PRO A 146 -13.07 20.03 13.03
C PRO A 146 -14.42 19.88 12.32
N SER A 147 -14.40 19.58 11.03
CA SER A 147 -15.61 19.28 10.27
C SER A 147 -16.31 18.05 10.88
N TYR A 148 -17.48 18.23 11.49
CA TYR A 148 -18.20 17.18 12.22
C TYR A 148 -18.50 15.92 11.39
N PHE A 149 -18.63 16.05 10.07
CA PHE A 149 -18.87 14.89 9.20
C PHE A 149 -17.67 13.93 9.14
N MET A 150 -16.44 14.42 9.41
CA MET A 150 -15.22 13.61 9.43
C MET A 150 -15.21 12.61 10.59
N TYR A 151 -16.06 12.81 11.60
CA TYR A 151 -16.23 11.84 12.68
C TYR A 151 -16.86 10.52 12.20
N GLY A 152 -17.37 10.48 10.96
CA GLY A 152 -18.09 9.34 10.42
C GLY A 152 -19.47 9.18 11.05
N PRO A 153 -20.29 8.23 10.58
CA PRO A 153 -21.63 8.00 11.10
C PRO A 153 -21.64 7.69 12.59
N ALA A 154 -20.78 6.77 13.05
CA ALA A 154 -20.70 6.39 14.46
C ALA A 154 -20.19 7.52 15.38
N GLY A 155 -19.52 8.53 14.83
CA GLY A 155 -19.03 9.68 15.60
C GLY A 155 -20.01 10.83 15.73
N GLN A 156 -21.19 10.72 15.13
CA GLN A 156 -22.25 11.70 15.32
C GLN A 156 -22.86 11.57 16.71
N GLU A 157 -23.40 12.68 17.23
CA GLU A 157 -24.00 12.72 18.56
C GLU A 157 -25.11 11.67 18.69
N GLY A 158 -24.96 10.77 19.68
CA GLY A 158 -25.93 9.70 19.96
C GLY A 158 -25.90 8.52 18.98
N ALA A 159 -25.02 8.51 17.98
CA ALA A 159 -24.99 7.45 16.96
C ALA A 159 -24.14 6.22 17.34
N LEU A 160 -23.16 6.37 18.25
CA LEU A 160 -22.31 5.26 18.67
C LEU A 160 -23.10 4.29 19.58
N GLU A 161 -23.31 3.08 19.09
CA GLU A 161 -23.94 2.03 19.88
C GLU A 161 -22.96 1.47 20.91
N MET A 162 -23.38 1.36 22.18
CA MET A 162 -22.54 0.83 23.25
C MET A 162 -22.81 -0.67 23.46
N GLY A 163 -21.76 -1.47 23.37
CA GLY A 163 -21.81 -2.91 23.65
C GLY A 163 -21.85 -3.23 25.15
N PRO A 164 -22.16 -4.48 25.52
CA PRO A 164 -22.20 -4.93 26.92
C PRO A 164 -20.84 -4.90 27.62
N ASP A 165 -19.75 -4.86 26.85
CA ASP A 165 -18.37 -4.68 27.33
C ASP A 165 -18.02 -3.20 27.59
N GLY A 166 -18.97 -2.29 27.40
CA GLY A 166 -18.76 -0.86 27.57
C GLY A 166 -17.97 -0.21 26.42
N ARG A 167 -17.76 -0.91 25.30
CA ARG A 167 -17.08 -0.37 24.11
C ARG A 167 -18.09 0.05 23.05
N GLY A 168 -17.79 1.09 22.27
CA GLY A 168 -18.58 1.46 21.11
C GLY A 168 -18.59 0.36 20.04
N ARG A 169 -19.63 0.32 19.20
CA ARG A 169 -19.76 -0.55 18.04
C ARG A 169 -19.92 0.29 16.79
N VAL A 170 -19.12 -0.05 15.79
CA VAL A 170 -19.14 0.59 14.47
C VAL A 170 -19.55 -0.46 13.44
N HIS A 171 -20.54 -0.11 12.63
CA HIS A 171 -21.18 -1.00 11.65
C HIS A 171 -21.05 -0.49 10.20
N ASP A 172 -20.16 0.46 9.97
CA ASP A 172 -19.88 1.02 8.65
C ASP A 172 -19.24 -0.01 7.71
N GLU A 173 -19.46 0.20 6.41
CA GLU A 173 -18.96 -0.67 5.34
C GLU A 173 -17.44 -0.73 5.31
N VAL A 174 -16.90 -1.90 4.98
CA VAL A 174 -15.52 -2.07 4.54
C VAL A 174 -15.51 -2.55 3.09
N TYR A 175 -14.63 -2.01 2.27
CA TYR A 175 -14.51 -2.39 0.86
C TYR A 175 -13.49 -3.51 0.74
N GLY A 176 -13.97 -4.72 0.45
CA GLY A 176 -13.16 -5.93 0.33
C GLY A 176 -12.73 -6.17 -1.11
N PHE A 177 -11.44 -6.03 -1.40
CA PHE A 177 -10.83 -6.29 -2.70
C PHE A 177 -10.30 -7.72 -2.74
N TRP A 178 -10.36 -8.37 -3.89
CA TRP A 178 -9.62 -9.60 -4.09
C TRP A 178 -8.84 -9.59 -5.39
N VAL A 179 -7.70 -10.26 -5.34
CA VAL A 179 -6.82 -10.54 -6.48
C VAL A 179 -6.53 -12.04 -6.47
N ASP A 180 -7.00 -12.72 -7.51
CA ASP A 180 -6.61 -14.11 -7.77
C ASP A 180 -5.25 -14.12 -8.47
N GLN A 181 -4.23 -14.57 -7.75
CA GLN A 181 -2.86 -14.70 -8.25
C GLN A 181 -2.62 -16.09 -8.88
N GLY A 182 -3.63 -16.96 -8.91
CA GLY A 182 -3.54 -18.31 -9.43
C GLY A 182 -2.93 -19.28 -8.43
N HIS A 183 -2.83 -20.56 -8.81
CA HIS A 183 -2.21 -21.60 -7.97
C HIS A 183 -2.84 -21.74 -6.56
N GLY A 184 -4.12 -21.37 -6.40
CA GLY A 184 -4.81 -21.35 -5.10
C GLY A 184 -4.52 -20.13 -4.22
N VAL A 185 -3.66 -19.21 -4.71
CA VAL A 185 -3.26 -17.99 -4.02
C VAL A 185 -4.26 -16.89 -4.33
N VAL A 186 -4.95 -16.45 -3.29
CA VAL A 186 -5.83 -15.28 -3.33
C VAL A 186 -5.34 -14.29 -2.30
N GLU A 187 -5.19 -13.05 -2.73
CA GLU A 187 -4.98 -11.89 -1.89
C GLU A 187 -6.34 -11.24 -1.67
N VAL A 188 -6.70 -11.02 -0.41
CA VAL A 188 -7.90 -10.27 -0.03
C VAL A 188 -7.48 -9.04 0.76
N GLY A 189 -7.87 -7.85 0.31
CA GLY A 189 -7.55 -6.56 0.94
C GLY A 189 -8.80 -5.87 1.45
N TYR A 190 -8.74 -5.20 2.60
CA TYR A 190 -9.88 -4.48 3.18
C TYR A 190 -9.60 -3.01 3.32
N LEU A 191 -10.43 -2.17 2.70
CA LEU A 191 -10.28 -0.72 2.71
C LEU A 191 -11.39 -0.05 3.53
N GLY A 192 -10.99 0.75 4.50
CA GLY A 192 -11.88 1.62 5.27
C GLY A 192 -11.63 3.10 5.03
N TRP A 193 -12.69 3.92 5.04
CA TRP A 193 -12.58 5.37 4.93
C TRP A 193 -12.69 6.04 6.30
N LEU A 194 -11.55 6.31 6.96
CA LEU A 194 -11.55 7.03 8.24
C LEU A 194 -11.30 8.50 8.00
N GLY A 195 -12.17 9.39 8.48
CA GLY A 195 -11.79 10.79 8.57
C GLY A 195 -10.65 10.95 9.58
N ASN A 196 -9.84 11.99 9.51
CA ASN A 196 -9.05 12.50 10.63
C ASN A 196 -9.18 14.03 10.66
N ARG A 197 -8.53 14.71 11.63
CA ARG A 197 -8.56 16.19 11.72
C ARG A 197 -8.16 16.87 10.41
N GLU A 198 -7.39 16.17 9.57
CA GLU A 198 -6.65 16.74 8.46
C GLU A 198 -6.90 16.08 7.10
N LEU A 199 -7.64 14.98 6.98
CA LEU A 199 -7.65 14.10 5.81
C LEU A 199 -8.73 13.02 5.90
N SER A 200 -9.17 12.53 4.75
CA SER A 200 -9.62 11.14 4.62
C SER A 200 -8.44 10.17 4.76
N GLN A 201 -8.64 8.99 5.31
CA GLN A 201 -7.61 7.97 5.45
C GLN A 201 -8.13 6.62 4.97
N LEU A 202 -7.22 5.88 4.35
CA LEU A 202 -7.46 4.56 3.83
C LEU A 202 -6.64 3.55 4.63
N VAL A 203 -7.34 2.68 5.35
CA VAL A 203 -6.76 1.57 6.13
C VAL A 203 -6.90 0.29 5.32
N ALA A 204 -5.79 -0.43 5.14
CA ALA A 204 -5.69 -1.69 4.42
C ALA A 204 -5.30 -2.84 5.38
N ALA A 205 -5.98 -3.97 5.25
CA ALA A 205 -5.51 -5.25 5.79
C ALA A 205 -5.53 -6.28 4.68
N ASP A 206 -4.42 -6.97 4.43
CA ASP A 206 -4.33 -7.96 3.34
C ASP A 206 -4.08 -9.36 3.90
N ILE A 207 -4.86 -10.34 3.48
CA ILE A 207 -4.63 -11.75 3.81
C ILE A 207 -4.28 -12.50 2.53
N ARG A 208 -3.20 -13.26 2.60
CA ARG A 208 -2.76 -14.12 1.51
C ARG A 208 -2.99 -15.57 1.85
N ARG A 209 -3.63 -16.32 0.94
CA ARG A 209 -3.71 -17.78 1.01
C ARG A 209 -2.56 -18.42 0.23
N ASP A 210 -2.02 -19.51 0.75
CA ASP A 210 -1.13 -20.38 0.00
C ASP A 210 -1.91 -21.25 -1.00
N GLY A 211 -1.21 -22.03 -1.82
CA GLY A 211 -1.86 -22.91 -2.81
C GLY A 211 -2.69 -24.05 -2.24
N LEU A 212 -2.66 -24.27 -0.93
CA LEU A 212 -3.53 -25.20 -0.21
C LEU A 212 -4.78 -24.52 0.36
N GLY A 213 -4.90 -23.21 0.15
CA GLY A 213 -6.01 -22.41 0.64
C GLY A 213 -5.91 -22.11 2.14
N THR A 214 -4.74 -22.18 2.75
CA THR A 214 -4.53 -21.76 4.13
C THR A 214 -3.97 -20.34 4.19
N PRO A 215 -4.42 -19.47 5.12
CA PRO A 215 -3.82 -18.16 5.27
C PRO A 215 -2.35 -18.27 5.67
N ALA A 216 -1.46 -17.67 4.88
CA ALA A 216 -0.01 -17.69 5.10
C ALA A 216 0.48 -16.39 5.76
N THR A 217 -0.01 -15.24 5.29
CA THR A 217 0.44 -13.93 5.75
C THR A 217 -0.72 -12.96 5.95
N ALA A 218 -0.53 -12.01 6.87
CA ALA A 218 -1.39 -10.86 7.07
C ALA A 218 -0.56 -9.57 6.99
N HIS A 219 -1.03 -8.60 6.21
CA HIS A 219 -0.38 -7.32 6.04
C HIS A 219 -1.25 -6.20 6.61
N HIS A 220 -0.68 -5.29 7.41
CA HIS A 220 -1.43 -4.18 8.01
C HIS A 220 -0.88 -2.84 7.53
N GLN A 221 -1.70 -2.06 6.82
CA GLN A 221 -1.25 -0.90 6.06
C GLN A 221 -2.13 0.34 6.17
N ARG A 222 -1.48 1.49 5.98
CA ARG A 222 -2.11 2.79 5.71
C ARG A 222 -1.73 3.24 4.30
N ILE A 223 -2.70 3.64 3.49
CA ILE A 223 -2.41 4.19 2.16
C ILE A 223 -2.04 5.68 2.32
N SER A 224 -0.78 6.02 2.01
CA SER A 224 -0.25 7.38 2.14
C SER A 224 -0.18 8.12 0.78
N ARG A 225 0.20 9.42 0.82
CA ARG A 225 0.36 10.34 -0.34
C ARG A 225 1.15 9.74 -1.53
N LEU A 226 2.02 8.77 -1.30
CA LEU A 226 2.85 8.13 -2.33
C LEU A 226 2.11 7.04 -3.12
N GLY A 227 0.87 6.70 -2.76
CA GLY A 227 0.03 5.77 -3.54
C GLY A 227 0.59 4.36 -3.67
N ARG A 228 1.48 3.95 -2.76
CA ARG A 228 2.01 2.59 -2.69
C ARG A 228 1.31 1.85 -1.56
N LEU A 229 0.78 0.66 -1.87
CA LEU A 229 0.36 -0.36 -0.92
C LEU A 229 1.58 -1.09 -0.34
N HIS A 230 2.59 -0.34 0.12
CA HIS A 230 3.80 -0.90 0.73
C HIS A 230 4.14 -0.17 2.01
N GLY A 231 4.17 -0.92 3.12
CA GLY A 231 4.83 -0.68 4.41
C GLY A 231 5.60 0.63 4.58
N GLY A 232 4.90 1.76 4.56
CA GLY A 232 5.49 3.06 4.85
C GLY A 232 5.76 3.24 6.33
N ALA A 233 6.32 4.38 6.71
CA ALA A 233 6.56 4.79 8.10
C ALA A 233 5.27 4.94 8.94
N PHE A 234 4.12 4.38 8.57
CA PHE A 234 2.85 4.43 9.30
C PHE A 234 2.10 3.08 9.19
N SER A 235 2.81 2.01 8.85
CA SER A 235 2.31 0.66 8.66
C SER A 235 3.22 -0.29 9.42
N ALA A 236 2.61 -1.35 9.93
CA ALA A 236 3.34 -2.39 10.62
C ALA A 236 4.08 -3.35 9.64
N GLY A 237 3.71 -3.34 8.36
CA GLY A 237 4.29 -4.20 7.33
C GLY A 237 3.65 -5.60 7.28
N THR A 238 4.38 -6.55 6.70
CA THR A 238 3.94 -7.94 6.54
C THR A 238 4.14 -8.71 7.85
N TYR A 239 3.19 -9.53 8.25
CA TYR A 239 3.30 -10.45 9.38
C TYR A 239 2.90 -11.86 8.96
N ARG A 240 3.39 -12.86 9.68
CA ARG A 240 2.85 -14.21 9.54
C ARG A 240 1.43 -14.22 10.04
N TRP A 241 0.59 -15.01 9.37
CA TRP A 241 -0.77 -15.20 9.83
C TRP A 241 -0.81 -15.64 11.30
N GLU A 242 0.05 -16.59 11.69
CA GLU A 242 0.12 -17.13 13.05
C GLU A 242 0.42 -16.08 14.13
N ASP A 243 1.22 -15.05 13.82
CA ASP A 243 1.64 -14.02 14.79
C ASP A 243 0.60 -12.91 14.97
N VAL A 244 -0.43 -12.86 14.13
CA VAL A 244 -1.52 -11.89 14.23
C VAL A 244 -2.58 -12.39 15.19
N GLU A 245 -3.06 -11.52 16.08
CA GLU A 245 -4.19 -11.82 16.97
C GLU A 245 -5.44 -12.13 16.14
N LYS A 246 -6.21 -13.13 16.56
CA LYS A 246 -7.43 -13.54 15.87
C LYS A 246 -8.58 -13.72 16.85
N ILE A 247 -9.77 -13.33 16.43
CA ILE A 247 -11.04 -13.63 17.12
C ILE A 247 -11.90 -14.41 16.13
N ASP A 248 -12.34 -15.61 16.51
CA ASP A 248 -13.12 -16.52 15.66
C ASP A 248 -12.46 -16.80 14.29
N GLY A 249 -11.13 -16.85 14.26
CA GLY A 249 -10.34 -17.09 13.03
C GLY A 249 -10.20 -15.88 12.11
N ARG A 250 -10.67 -14.69 12.53
CA ARG A 250 -10.56 -13.42 11.79
C ARG A 250 -9.44 -12.56 12.38
N PRO A 251 -8.67 -11.81 11.56
CA PRO A 251 -7.55 -11.04 12.08
C PRO A 251 -8.07 -9.84 12.90
N VAL A 252 -7.29 -9.47 13.91
CA VAL A 252 -7.47 -8.26 14.70
C VAL A 252 -6.42 -7.23 14.27
N ALA A 253 -6.89 -6.02 13.98
CA ALA A 253 -6.04 -4.89 13.64
C ALA A 253 -6.30 -3.72 14.59
N TYR A 254 -5.25 -3.06 15.04
CA TYR A 254 -5.31 -1.97 16.00
C TYR A 254 -5.10 -0.63 15.31
N ILE A 255 -6.09 0.28 15.43
CA ILE A 255 -6.04 1.60 14.78
C ILE A 255 -5.60 2.65 15.79
N ALA A 256 -4.48 3.30 15.49
CA ALA A 256 -3.90 4.37 16.31
C ALA A 256 -4.70 5.66 16.22
N HIS A 257 -4.75 6.40 17.34
CA HIS A 257 -5.46 7.67 17.39
C HIS A 257 -4.86 8.73 16.45
N GLY A 258 -5.68 9.26 15.55
CA GLY A 258 -5.39 10.45 14.74
C GLY A 258 -4.45 10.23 13.55
N SER A 259 -3.43 9.39 13.69
CA SER A 259 -2.63 8.93 12.54
C SER A 259 -3.34 7.83 11.75
N HIS A 260 -4.26 7.10 12.38
CA HIS A 260 -4.89 5.86 11.91
C HIS A 260 -3.90 4.81 11.40
N GLY A 261 -2.68 4.81 11.92
CA GLY A 261 -1.75 3.70 11.71
C GLY A 261 -2.36 2.39 12.17
N VAL A 262 -2.14 1.33 11.40
CA VAL A 262 -2.75 0.02 11.60
C VAL A 262 -1.67 -0.95 12.06
N TRP A 263 -1.88 -1.53 13.23
CA TRP A 263 -0.88 -2.34 13.93
C TRP A 263 -1.42 -3.72 14.29
N PRO A 264 -0.60 -4.78 14.30
CA PRO A 264 -1.05 -6.13 14.61
C PRO A 264 -1.31 -6.35 16.11
N ASN A 265 -0.87 -5.42 16.97
CA ASN A 265 -1.00 -5.50 18.42
C ASN A 265 -1.21 -4.13 19.07
N ALA A 266 -1.78 -4.15 20.27
CA ALA A 266 -1.90 -2.99 21.13
C ALA A 266 -0.52 -2.53 21.64
N GLY A 267 -0.36 -1.23 21.88
CA GLY A 267 0.85 -0.66 22.45
C GLY A 267 1.22 0.70 21.85
N LYS A 268 2.49 1.04 22.05
CA LYS A 268 3.12 2.23 21.47
C LYS A 268 4.01 1.80 20.32
N HIS A 269 3.80 2.39 19.14
CA HIS A 269 4.49 2.02 17.92
C HIS A 269 5.29 3.21 17.40
N VAL A 270 6.62 3.13 17.52
CA VAL A 270 7.52 4.17 17.00
C VAL A 270 7.66 3.97 15.51
N TYR A 271 7.15 4.91 14.72
CA TYR A 271 7.09 4.76 13.27
C TYR A 271 8.05 5.70 12.52
N ALA A 272 8.53 6.75 13.20
CA ALA A 272 9.63 7.57 12.71
C ALA A 272 10.44 8.17 13.84
N GLN A 273 11.75 8.30 13.62
CA GLN A 273 12.67 8.98 14.54
C GLN A 273 13.26 10.22 13.86
N LEU A 274 13.01 11.38 14.47
CA LEU A 274 13.45 12.67 13.96
C LEU A 274 14.70 13.14 14.70
N LEU A 275 15.81 13.24 13.97
CA LEU A 275 17.10 13.77 14.43
C LEU A 275 17.62 13.13 15.75
N ASN A 276 17.23 11.89 16.05
CA ASN A 276 17.49 11.20 17.33
C ASN A 276 16.99 11.93 18.59
N LEU A 277 16.22 13.00 18.44
CA LEU A 277 15.70 13.82 19.53
C LEU A 277 14.20 13.60 19.75
N TRP A 278 13.47 13.18 18.72
CA TRP A 278 12.02 13.01 18.77
C TRP A 278 11.61 11.69 18.14
N GLN A 279 10.58 11.06 18.71
CA GLN A 279 9.95 9.87 18.16
C GLN A 279 8.49 10.22 17.83
N LEU A 280 8.08 9.87 16.62
CA LEU A 280 6.68 9.84 16.26
C LEU A 280 6.13 8.47 16.64
N VAL A 281 5.12 8.49 17.51
CA VAL A 281 4.61 7.31 18.19
C VAL A 281 3.10 7.23 18.00
N ASP A 282 2.67 6.11 17.43
CA ASP A 282 1.28 5.69 17.40
C ASP A 282 0.91 5.01 18.71
N VAL A 283 -0.31 5.25 19.18
CA VAL A 283 -0.83 4.67 20.43
C VAL A 283 -2.11 3.90 20.13
N CYS A 284 -2.09 2.61 20.41
CA CYS A 284 -3.19 1.66 20.24
C CYS A 284 -3.50 1.00 21.60
N ASP A 285 -4.47 1.48 22.35
CA ASP A 285 -4.67 1.09 23.76
C ASP A 285 -5.73 -0.01 24.01
N ASP A 286 -6.26 -0.63 22.95
CA ASP A 286 -7.33 -1.65 22.97
C ASP A 286 -8.54 -1.31 23.85
N ARG A 287 -8.93 -0.04 23.92
CA ARG A 287 -10.04 0.39 24.79
C ARG A 287 -11.11 1.20 24.08
N GLY A 288 -10.91 1.51 22.80
CA GLY A 288 -11.89 2.25 22.00
C GLY A 288 -12.96 1.38 21.37
N ALA A 289 -13.72 1.97 20.45
CA ALA A 289 -14.78 1.26 19.74
C ALA A 289 -14.24 0.07 18.93
N LEU A 290 -15.12 -0.89 18.70
CA LEU A 290 -14.88 -2.03 17.85
C LEU A 290 -15.59 -1.80 16.52
N TRP A 291 -14.83 -1.87 15.44
CA TRP A 291 -15.39 -1.97 14.09
C TRP A 291 -15.31 -3.42 13.64
N ASP A 292 -16.44 -4.11 13.80
CA ASP A 292 -16.60 -5.48 13.35
C ASP A 292 -17.15 -5.45 11.92
N THR A 293 -16.30 -5.81 10.96
CA THR A 293 -16.64 -5.70 9.53
C THR A 293 -17.42 -6.88 8.97
N LYS A 294 -17.68 -7.93 9.76
CA LYS A 294 -18.38 -9.12 9.29
C LYS A 294 -19.82 -8.79 8.94
N GLY A 295 -20.28 -9.27 7.80
CA GLY A 295 -21.60 -8.93 7.23
C GLY A 295 -21.69 -7.53 6.63
N HIS A 296 -20.62 -6.73 6.71
CA HIS A 296 -20.55 -5.35 6.21
C HIS A 296 -19.49 -5.18 5.11
N VAL A 297 -19.01 -6.28 4.52
CA VAL A 297 -18.02 -6.25 3.44
C VAL A 297 -18.68 -6.00 2.09
N VAL A 298 -18.22 -4.98 1.37
CA VAL A 298 -18.58 -4.70 -0.02
C VAL A 298 -17.52 -5.34 -0.93
N PRO A 299 -17.83 -6.45 -1.63
CA PRO A 299 -16.85 -7.16 -2.45
C PRO A 299 -16.57 -6.42 -3.77
N ILE A 300 -15.29 -6.17 -4.07
CA ILE A 300 -14.79 -5.55 -5.31
C ILE A 300 -13.73 -6.39 -6.03
N GLU A 301 -14.02 -6.79 -7.27
CA GLU A 301 -13.07 -7.58 -8.08
C GLU A 301 -12.02 -6.64 -8.62
N PHE A 302 -10.78 -6.74 -8.17
CA PHE A 302 -9.81 -5.75 -8.60
C PHE A 302 -9.15 -6.14 -9.94
N TRP A 303 -8.77 -7.41 -10.11
CA TRP A 303 -8.05 -7.91 -11.29
C TRP A 303 -8.77 -9.05 -12.00
N ASN A 304 -8.61 -9.14 -13.33
CA ASN A 304 -9.23 -10.16 -14.18
C ASN A 304 -8.56 -11.56 -14.12
N GLY A 305 -7.98 -11.91 -12.96
CA GLY A 305 -7.34 -13.19 -12.68
C GLY A 305 -5.87 -13.29 -13.12
N PRO A 306 -5.23 -14.45 -12.86
CA PRO A 306 -3.79 -14.63 -13.01
C PRO A 306 -3.30 -14.71 -14.46
N GLU A 307 -4.18 -15.07 -15.39
CA GLU A 307 -3.81 -15.25 -16.80
C GLU A 307 -3.38 -13.94 -17.46
N TYR A 308 -4.05 -12.85 -17.09
CA TYR A 308 -3.85 -11.52 -17.66
C TYR A 308 -3.30 -10.54 -16.62
N GLY A 309 -3.74 -10.64 -15.36
CA GLY A 309 -3.25 -9.78 -14.28
C GLY A 309 -3.50 -8.29 -14.52
N HIS A 310 -4.62 -7.95 -15.18
CA HIS A 310 -4.99 -6.58 -15.48
C HIS A 310 -6.04 -6.07 -14.49
N ARG A 311 -5.93 -4.79 -14.13
CA ARG A 311 -6.98 -4.07 -13.41
C ARG A 311 -8.27 -4.10 -14.23
N ILE A 312 -9.39 -4.37 -13.56
CA ILE A 312 -10.71 -4.27 -14.14
C ILE A 312 -11.11 -2.80 -14.23
N GLU A 313 -11.77 -2.42 -15.32
CA GLU A 313 -12.44 -1.13 -15.42
C GLU A 313 -13.78 -1.20 -14.68
N HIS A 314 -13.89 -0.43 -13.60
CA HIS A 314 -15.07 -0.40 -12.75
C HIS A 314 -16.10 0.61 -13.30
N THR A 315 -17.35 0.17 -13.37
CA THR A 315 -18.46 0.97 -13.92
C THR A 315 -19.68 0.94 -12.99
N GLY A 316 -20.72 1.72 -13.29
CA GLY A 316 -21.92 1.81 -12.45
C GLY A 316 -21.56 2.36 -11.06
N ASP A 317 -22.13 1.79 -10.00
CA ASP A 317 -21.89 2.25 -8.62
C ASP A 317 -20.46 2.02 -8.11
N GLN A 318 -19.59 1.35 -8.90
CA GLN A 318 -18.17 1.19 -8.61
C GLN A 318 -17.27 2.17 -9.38
N SER A 319 -17.83 3.06 -10.21
CA SER A 319 -17.04 4.01 -11.04
C SER A 319 -16.14 4.94 -10.21
N TRP A 320 -16.44 5.13 -8.93
CA TRP A 320 -15.60 5.88 -8.00
C TRP A 320 -14.20 5.29 -7.81
N LEU A 321 -14.01 4.00 -8.08
CA LEU A 321 -12.70 3.35 -8.10
C LEU A 321 -11.82 3.84 -9.25
N GLU A 322 -12.40 4.46 -10.28
CA GLU A 322 -11.64 5.02 -11.40
C GLU A 322 -11.12 6.44 -11.12
N PHE A 323 -11.57 7.09 -10.06
CA PHE A 323 -11.14 8.44 -9.74
C PHE A 323 -9.67 8.49 -9.29
N GLU A 324 -8.82 9.09 -10.12
CA GLU A 324 -7.37 9.16 -9.89
C GLU A 324 -6.92 10.32 -8.98
N GLY A 325 -7.84 11.24 -8.66
CA GLY A 325 -7.58 12.43 -7.87
C GLY A 325 -7.45 12.16 -6.37
N LYS A 326 -7.63 13.21 -5.58
CA LYS A 326 -7.49 13.21 -4.13
C LYS A 326 -8.83 13.42 -3.43
N TRP A 327 -9.00 12.76 -2.30
CA TRP A 327 -10.24 12.73 -1.53
C TRP A 327 -10.14 13.62 -0.29
N GLY A 328 -10.23 14.92 -0.48
CA GLY A 328 -10.09 15.94 0.55
C GLY A 328 -9.43 17.21 0.00
N ASN A 329 -9.53 18.29 0.77
CA ASN A 329 -9.10 19.63 0.38
C ASN A 329 -7.62 19.68 -0.08
N VAL A 330 -7.28 20.72 -0.85
CA VAL A 330 -5.88 21.06 -1.13
C VAL A 330 -5.15 21.36 0.19
N GLY A 331 -3.92 20.87 0.33
CA GLY A 331 -3.09 21.14 1.50
C GLY A 331 -2.16 22.32 1.23
N ASP A 332 -1.94 23.19 2.22
CA ASP A 332 -1.18 24.44 2.05
C ASP A 332 0.34 24.30 2.18
N GLY A 333 0.87 23.08 2.30
CA GLY A 333 2.30 22.83 2.48
C GLY A 333 2.83 23.32 3.84
N CYS A 334 3.91 22.70 4.31
CA CYS A 334 4.54 23.08 5.58
C CYS A 334 5.95 23.58 5.30
N TRP A 335 6.33 24.74 5.87
CA TRP A 335 7.69 25.28 5.70
C TRP A 335 8.78 24.29 6.16
N TYR A 336 8.44 23.39 7.08
CA TYR A 336 9.34 22.36 7.61
C TYR A 336 9.33 21.03 6.82
N GLU A 337 8.35 20.81 5.93
CA GLU A 337 8.20 19.57 5.15
C GLU A 337 9.50 19.17 4.42
N PRO A 338 10.23 20.08 3.75
CA PRO A 338 11.47 19.72 3.05
C PRO A 338 12.56 19.14 3.97
N PHE A 339 12.51 19.43 5.27
CA PHE A 339 13.50 18.97 6.24
C PHE A 339 13.08 17.69 6.96
N ILE A 340 11.78 17.44 7.10
CA ILE A 340 11.25 16.36 7.92
C ILE A 340 10.53 15.26 7.13
N GLY A 341 10.30 15.47 5.83
CA GLY A 341 9.66 14.50 4.93
C GLY A 341 8.17 14.26 5.18
N ILE A 342 7.59 14.96 6.16
CA ILE A 342 6.17 14.91 6.53
C ILE A 342 5.65 16.34 6.73
N CYS A 343 4.40 16.59 6.33
CA CYS A 343 3.69 17.83 6.60
C CYS A 343 2.44 17.49 7.40
N GLN A 344 1.97 18.39 8.27
CA GLN A 344 0.67 18.25 8.95
C GLN A 344 -0.48 18.76 8.05
N LEU A 345 -0.23 19.75 7.18
CA LEU A 345 -1.16 20.16 6.11
C LEU A 345 -1.01 19.26 4.88
N ILE A 346 -1.44 18.01 5.00
CA ILE A 346 -1.41 17.08 3.86
C ILE A 346 -2.68 17.32 3.04
N ALA A 347 -2.53 17.40 1.72
CA ALA A 347 -3.65 17.28 0.79
C ALA A 347 -4.41 15.95 0.97
N GLY A 348 -5.71 15.90 0.66
CA GLY A 348 -6.51 14.67 0.64
C GLY A 348 -5.75 13.44 0.10
N PRO A 349 -5.92 12.24 0.67
CA PRO A 349 -5.24 11.04 0.19
C PRO A 349 -5.61 10.79 -1.27
N PRO A 350 -4.72 10.11 -2.03
CA PRO A 350 -5.13 9.56 -3.30
C PRO A 350 -6.29 8.56 -3.10
N GLY A 351 -7.14 8.42 -4.11
CA GLY A 351 -8.18 7.37 -4.12
C GLY A 351 -7.60 5.95 -4.18
N PRO A 352 -8.43 4.92 -3.99
CA PRO A 352 -8.00 3.52 -4.00
C PRO A 352 -7.71 2.96 -5.39
N ASN A 353 -7.70 3.80 -6.43
CA ASN A 353 -7.36 3.41 -7.80
C ASN A 353 -5.87 3.03 -8.00
N ARG A 354 -5.25 2.27 -7.10
CA ARG A 354 -3.80 1.99 -7.16
C ARG A 354 -3.42 0.62 -6.61
N GLU A 355 -2.51 -0.03 -7.35
CA GLU A 355 -1.50 -1.02 -6.94
C GLU A 355 -1.89 -2.16 -5.97
N PHE A 356 -3.12 -2.67 -5.96
CA PHE A 356 -3.38 -3.99 -5.36
C PHE A 356 -2.75 -5.08 -6.22
N GLY A 357 -2.39 -6.23 -5.63
CA GLY A 357 -1.78 -7.34 -6.36
C GLY A 357 -0.29 -7.19 -6.64
N ILE A 358 0.37 -6.17 -6.06
CA ILE A 358 1.84 -6.07 -6.06
C ILE A 358 2.38 -6.94 -4.92
N PRO A 359 3.51 -7.66 -5.13
CA PRO A 359 4.15 -8.42 -4.08
C PRO A 359 4.32 -7.62 -2.78
N PRO A 360 4.27 -8.28 -1.61
CA PRO A 360 4.45 -7.62 -0.33
C PRO A 360 5.82 -6.92 -0.29
N SER A 361 5.96 -5.93 0.59
CA SER A 361 7.22 -5.19 0.77
C SER A 361 8.43 -6.09 1.04
N CYS A 362 8.19 -7.28 1.58
CA CYS A 362 9.13 -8.38 1.62
C CYS A 362 8.40 -9.74 1.71
N ILE A 363 9.05 -10.79 1.22
CA ILE A 363 8.61 -12.18 1.28
C ILE A 363 9.06 -12.76 2.61
N LEU A 364 8.15 -13.42 3.32
CA LEU A 364 8.47 -14.10 4.57
C LEU A 364 9.14 -15.44 4.30
N ALA A 365 10.27 -15.70 4.95
CA ALA A 365 11.00 -16.96 4.83
C ALA A 365 11.57 -17.40 6.18
N PRO A 366 11.47 -18.68 6.57
CA PRO A 366 12.22 -19.21 7.70
C PRO A 366 13.73 -19.28 7.38
N PRO A 367 14.60 -19.27 8.41
CA PRO A 367 16.03 -19.49 8.24
C PRO A 367 16.31 -20.92 7.77
N ALA A 368 17.40 -21.09 7.02
CA ALA A 368 17.89 -22.39 6.59
C ALA A 368 19.40 -22.53 6.85
N ASP A 369 19.78 -23.66 7.44
CA ASP A 369 21.15 -23.92 7.90
C ASP A 369 22.09 -24.41 6.79
N ALA A 370 21.58 -25.03 5.74
CA ALA A 370 22.42 -25.65 4.69
C ALA A 370 22.73 -24.71 3.52
N GLY A 371 21.92 -23.69 3.31
CA GLY A 371 21.89 -22.87 2.10
C GLY A 371 20.53 -22.20 1.99
N SER A 372 20.26 -21.54 0.87
CA SER A 372 18.94 -21.03 0.58
C SER A 372 18.23 -21.90 -0.46
N THR A 373 16.92 -21.99 -0.34
CA THR A 373 16.02 -22.59 -1.33
C THR A 373 15.05 -21.52 -1.79
N PHE A 374 14.75 -21.47 -3.09
CA PHE A 374 13.83 -20.51 -3.68
C PHE A 374 12.86 -21.24 -4.59
N LYS A 375 11.57 -21.16 -4.25
CA LYS A 375 10.46 -21.67 -5.04
C LYS A 375 9.66 -20.49 -5.56
N PHE A 376 9.50 -20.38 -6.87
CA PHE A 376 8.87 -19.20 -7.49
C PHE A 376 8.15 -19.55 -8.79
N TYR A 377 7.27 -18.64 -9.21
CA TYR A 377 6.50 -18.77 -10.44
C TYR A 377 6.85 -17.68 -11.45
N LEU A 378 6.89 -18.01 -12.74
CA LEU A 378 6.89 -17.02 -13.81
C LEU A 378 5.47 -16.75 -14.30
N SER A 379 5.11 -15.47 -14.48
CA SER A 379 3.84 -15.12 -15.13
C SER A 379 3.79 -15.58 -16.58
N ASN A 380 2.59 -15.86 -17.08
CA ASN A 380 2.35 -16.12 -18.50
C ASN A 380 2.96 -15.04 -19.41
N TRP A 381 2.83 -13.78 -19.01
CA TRP A 381 3.38 -12.66 -19.77
C TRP A 381 4.91 -12.67 -19.86
N VAL A 382 5.59 -13.06 -18.78
CA VAL A 382 7.06 -13.25 -18.81
C VAL A 382 7.42 -14.45 -19.67
N VAL A 383 6.69 -15.56 -19.55
CA VAL A 383 6.91 -16.77 -20.36
C VAL A 383 6.76 -16.48 -21.85
N TRP A 384 5.71 -15.78 -22.28
CA TRP A 384 5.51 -15.43 -23.70
C TRP A 384 6.62 -14.54 -24.24
N GLN A 385 6.99 -13.49 -23.50
CA GLN A 385 8.12 -12.64 -23.90
C GLN A 385 9.43 -13.43 -23.95
N ALA A 386 9.65 -14.36 -23.02
CA ALA A 386 10.84 -15.20 -22.95
C ALA A 386 10.92 -16.15 -24.15
N GLN A 387 9.79 -16.73 -24.57
CA GLN A 387 9.69 -17.52 -25.81
C GLN A 387 10.04 -16.68 -27.04
N ASP A 388 9.46 -15.48 -27.18
CA ASP A 388 9.72 -14.58 -28.31
C ASP A 388 11.20 -14.16 -28.39
N LEU A 389 11.88 -14.10 -27.25
CA LEU A 389 13.30 -13.75 -27.14
C LEU A 389 14.25 -14.96 -27.20
N ASN A 390 13.72 -16.19 -27.38
CA ASN A 390 14.46 -17.45 -27.35
C ASN A 390 15.29 -17.64 -26.07
N VAL A 391 14.68 -17.32 -24.92
CA VAL A 391 15.27 -17.61 -23.61
C VAL A 391 15.45 -19.12 -23.47
N THR A 392 16.59 -19.50 -22.90
CA THR A 392 17.03 -20.89 -22.74
C THR A 392 17.11 -21.32 -21.28
N HIS A 393 17.36 -20.38 -20.38
CA HIS A 393 17.45 -20.66 -18.95
C HIS A 393 17.18 -19.41 -18.11
N VAL A 394 16.80 -19.67 -16.86
CA VAL A 394 16.58 -18.72 -15.79
C VAL A 394 17.75 -18.85 -14.82
N LEU A 395 18.31 -17.72 -14.40
CA LEU A 395 19.40 -17.64 -13.43
C LEU A 395 18.89 -16.97 -12.16
N LEU A 396 19.12 -17.61 -11.02
CA LEU A 396 18.81 -17.04 -9.71
C LEU A 396 20.03 -16.29 -9.14
N GLU A 397 19.81 -15.05 -8.72
CA GLU A 397 20.81 -14.22 -8.07
C GLU A 397 20.35 -13.87 -6.66
N GLN A 398 21.09 -14.35 -5.65
CA GLN A 398 20.84 -14.06 -4.24
C GLN A 398 21.53 -12.76 -3.86
N VAL A 399 20.83 -11.93 -3.08
CA VAL A 399 21.37 -10.68 -2.52
C VAL A 399 21.82 -10.94 -1.09
N CYS A 400 23.13 -10.90 -0.88
CA CYS A 400 23.73 -11.10 0.43
C CYS A 400 24.19 -9.75 1.00
N THR A 401 23.72 -9.37 2.19
CA THR A 401 24.25 -8.19 2.90
C THR A 401 25.32 -8.61 3.91
N ARG A 402 26.35 -7.77 4.04
CA ARG A 402 27.35 -7.85 5.12
C ARG A 402 27.33 -6.53 5.87
N PRO A 403 27.42 -6.50 7.21
CA PRO A 403 27.51 -5.23 7.93
C PRO A 403 28.78 -4.50 7.51
N SER A 404 28.64 -3.28 6.97
CA SER A 404 29.78 -2.37 6.82
C SER A 404 30.04 -1.71 8.18
N MET A 405 31.30 -1.66 8.62
CA MET A 405 31.68 -0.87 9.79
C MET A 405 31.53 0.62 9.46
N GLY A 406 30.36 1.21 9.77
CA GLY A 406 30.14 2.65 9.69
C GLY A 406 28.85 3.14 9.02
N ALA A 407 28.01 2.25 8.46
CA ALA A 407 26.74 2.68 7.87
C ALA A 407 25.70 3.05 8.96
N SER A 408 25.24 4.30 8.97
CA SER A 408 24.05 4.69 9.73
C SER A 408 22.81 3.98 9.18
N ALA A 409 21.87 3.61 10.04
CA ALA A 409 20.66 2.81 9.79
C ALA A 409 19.64 3.35 8.75
N ARG A 410 20.02 4.27 7.86
CA ARG A 410 19.14 4.90 6.87
C ARG A 410 19.29 4.39 5.45
N ASP A 411 20.18 3.42 5.17
CA ASP A 411 20.25 2.85 3.83
C ASP A 411 20.69 1.36 3.85
N PRO A 412 19.76 0.41 4.04
CA PRO A 412 20.08 -1.02 4.02
C PRO A 412 20.48 -1.53 2.62
N TYR A 413 20.42 -0.68 1.60
CA TYR A 413 20.65 -1.05 0.19
C TYR A 413 21.98 -0.56 -0.38
N SER A 414 22.89 -0.02 0.44
CA SER A 414 24.21 0.38 -0.06
C SER A 414 25.05 -0.86 -0.43
N VAL A 415 24.92 -1.27 -1.70
CA VAL A 415 25.76 -2.23 -2.44
C VAL A 415 25.94 -3.58 -1.74
N ALA A 416 24.84 -4.32 -1.56
CA ALA A 416 24.92 -5.73 -1.23
C ALA A 416 25.54 -6.52 -2.41
N PRO A 417 26.56 -7.39 -2.20
CA PRO A 417 27.04 -8.28 -3.26
C PRO A 417 25.90 -9.19 -3.75
N LEU A 418 25.74 -9.21 -5.08
CA LEU A 418 24.91 -10.17 -5.78
C LEU A 418 25.74 -11.43 -6.01
N GLU A 419 25.27 -12.55 -5.48
CA GLU A 419 25.87 -13.86 -5.64
C GLU A 419 25.03 -14.68 -6.63
N VAL A 420 25.68 -15.24 -7.65
CA VAL A 420 25.05 -16.03 -8.72
C VAL A 420 25.13 -17.50 -8.36
N HIS A 421 24.02 -18.22 -8.43
CA HIS A 421 23.97 -19.61 -7.96
C HIS A 421 23.46 -20.59 -9.01
N ASP A 422 22.15 -20.61 -9.27
CA ASP A 422 21.53 -21.70 -10.00
C ASP A 422 21.04 -21.28 -11.39
N ARG A 423 21.40 -22.11 -12.38
CA ARG A 423 21.00 -22.01 -13.78
C ARG A 423 19.95 -23.07 -14.08
N LEU A 424 18.69 -22.67 -14.13
CA LEU A 424 17.55 -23.55 -14.37
C LEU A 424 17.13 -23.53 -15.85
N PRO A 425 16.89 -24.67 -16.50
CA PRO A 425 16.38 -24.69 -17.87
C PRO A 425 15.03 -23.95 -17.93
N PHE A 426 14.85 -23.11 -18.95
CA PHE A 426 13.58 -22.42 -19.15
C PHE A 426 12.58 -23.41 -19.76
N ASP A 427 11.46 -23.63 -19.06
CA ASP A 427 10.34 -24.44 -19.52
C ASP A 427 9.12 -23.53 -19.72
N PRO A 428 8.57 -23.43 -20.95
CA PRO A 428 7.36 -22.65 -21.17
C PRO A 428 6.07 -23.34 -20.70
N GLU A 429 6.09 -24.66 -20.48
CA GLU A 429 4.94 -25.44 -20.02
C GLU A 429 4.89 -25.51 -18.49
N ASP A 430 6.05 -25.54 -17.82
CA ASP A 430 6.15 -25.44 -16.37
C ASP A 430 6.60 -24.05 -15.92
N ARG A 431 5.69 -23.36 -15.23
CA ARG A 431 5.93 -22.00 -14.72
C ARG A 431 6.51 -22.00 -13.31
N PHE A 432 6.59 -23.16 -12.65
CA PHE A 432 7.15 -23.31 -11.32
C PHE A 432 8.64 -23.67 -11.39
N TYR A 433 9.43 -23.00 -10.58
CA TYR A 433 10.87 -23.18 -10.53
C TYR A 433 11.31 -23.38 -9.09
N GLU A 434 12.24 -24.31 -8.88
CA GLU A 434 12.93 -24.51 -7.61
C GLU A 434 14.44 -24.37 -7.85
N ALA A 435 15.06 -23.45 -7.12
CA ALA A 435 16.49 -23.20 -7.14
C ALA A 435 17.06 -23.25 -5.72
N THR A 436 18.35 -23.53 -5.65
CA THR A 436 19.15 -23.48 -4.44
C THR A 436 20.23 -22.41 -4.57
N ALA A 437 20.73 -21.97 -3.42
CA ALA A 437 21.89 -21.10 -3.35
C ALA A 437 22.75 -21.49 -2.15
N ALA A 438 24.06 -21.24 -2.27
CA ALA A 438 24.94 -21.34 -1.13
C ALA A 438 24.53 -20.32 -0.06
N ARG A 439 24.89 -20.62 1.19
CA ARG A 439 24.75 -19.65 2.28
C ARG A 439 25.56 -18.40 1.95
N CYS A 440 25.01 -17.23 2.28
CA CYS A 440 25.76 -15.98 2.22
C CYS A 440 27.02 -16.10 3.10
N GLU A 441 28.20 -15.90 2.52
CA GLU A 441 29.45 -16.05 3.24
C GLU A 441 29.80 -14.82 4.10
N GLY A 442 30.47 -15.07 5.23
CA GLY A 442 31.01 -14.05 6.13
C GLY A 442 30.33 -13.99 7.50
N GLY A 443 31.02 -13.39 8.49
CA GLY A 443 30.43 -13.18 9.81
C GLY A 443 29.30 -12.15 9.74
N ARG A 444 28.12 -12.49 10.30
CA ARG A 444 26.90 -11.66 10.28
C ARG A 444 26.36 -11.38 8.87
N SER A 445 26.65 -12.24 7.91
CA SER A 445 26.01 -12.19 6.59
C SER A 445 24.53 -12.56 6.68
N ALA A 446 23.71 -11.99 5.80
CA ALA A 446 22.29 -12.30 5.72
C ALA A 446 21.82 -12.32 4.26
N ALA A 447 20.97 -13.28 3.91
CA ALA A 447 20.20 -13.27 2.68
C ALA A 447 19.07 -12.24 2.83
N LYS A 448 19.09 -11.20 1.99
CA LYS A 448 18.15 -10.06 2.09
C LYS A 448 17.21 -9.92 0.91
N GLY A 449 17.45 -10.68 -0.16
CA GLY A 449 16.61 -10.66 -1.33
C GLY A 449 17.12 -11.59 -2.40
N TYR A 450 16.38 -11.65 -3.49
CA TYR A 450 16.81 -12.32 -4.70
C TYR A 450 16.19 -11.66 -5.92
N ARG A 451 16.76 -11.94 -7.09
CA ARG A 451 16.20 -11.57 -8.38
C ARG A 451 16.49 -12.65 -9.41
N LEU A 452 15.80 -12.55 -10.53
CA LEU A 452 15.90 -13.47 -11.64
C LEU A 452 16.55 -12.79 -12.83
N ALA A 453 17.34 -13.53 -13.57
CA ALA A 453 17.88 -13.12 -14.85
C ALA A 453 17.58 -14.16 -15.92
N LEU A 454 17.10 -13.71 -17.07
CA LEU A 454 16.79 -14.57 -18.21
C LEU A 454 17.91 -14.49 -19.23
N TYR A 455 18.21 -15.62 -19.86
CA TYR A 455 19.35 -15.73 -20.77
C TYR A 455 19.03 -16.52 -22.03
N ARG A 456 19.68 -16.15 -23.12
CA ARG A 456 19.70 -16.85 -24.40
C ARG A 456 21.13 -17.32 -24.69
N GLY A 457 21.39 -18.63 -24.56
CA GLY A 457 22.75 -19.15 -24.69
C GLY A 457 23.63 -18.67 -23.54
N GLU A 458 24.51 -17.70 -23.77
CA GLU A 458 25.31 -17.05 -22.70
C GLU A 458 24.99 -15.55 -22.58
N GLU A 459 24.10 -15.04 -23.43
CA GLU A 459 23.70 -13.64 -23.46
C GLU A 459 22.59 -13.41 -22.44
N ARG A 460 22.79 -12.44 -21.54
CA ARG A 460 21.77 -12.00 -20.59
C ARG A 460 20.73 -11.19 -21.34
N VAL A 461 19.50 -11.69 -21.35
CA VAL A 461 18.37 -11.07 -22.04
C VAL A 461 17.75 -10.00 -21.17
N SER A 462 17.45 -10.29 -19.91
CA SER A 462 16.79 -9.33 -19.03
C SER A 462 16.95 -9.70 -17.56
N THR A 463 16.83 -8.71 -16.69
CA THR A 463 16.93 -8.87 -15.23
C THR A 463 15.69 -8.33 -14.54
N SER A 464 15.13 -9.07 -13.61
CA SER A 464 14.00 -8.63 -12.80
C SER A 464 14.42 -7.66 -11.69
N PRO A 465 13.48 -6.89 -11.10
CA PRO A 465 13.72 -6.17 -9.85
C PRO A 465 14.10 -7.12 -8.70
N VAL A 466 14.74 -6.60 -7.66
CA VAL A 466 14.99 -7.39 -6.43
C VAL A 466 13.71 -7.52 -5.62
N ARG A 467 13.37 -8.73 -5.21
CA ARG A 467 12.38 -8.98 -4.16
C ARG A 467 13.09 -9.13 -2.82
N VAL A 468 12.63 -8.39 -1.83
CA VAL A 468 13.21 -8.35 -0.47
C VAL A 468 12.73 -9.54 0.34
N ILE A 469 13.59 -10.10 1.17
CA ILE A 469 13.27 -11.23 2.06
C ILE A 469 13.29 -10.74 3.51
N CYS A 470 12.24 -11.07 4.24
CA CYS A 470 12.10 -10.84 5.66
C CYS A 470 12.17 -12.19 6.39
N VAL A 471 13.34 -12.47 6.96
CA VAL A 471 13.56 -13.74 7.67
C VAL A 471 12.89 -13.67 9.03
N TYR A 472 12.14 -14.71 9.38
CA TYR A 472 11.48 -14.83 10.67
C TYR A 472 11.91 -16.11 11.38
N ASP A 473 11.80 -16.11 12.70
CA ASP A 473 11.90 -17.32 13.51
C ASP A 473 10.59 -17.48 14.29
N GLU A 474 10.16 -18.72 14.49
CA GLU A 474 8.91 -19.01 15.18
C GLU A 474 8.93 -18.47 16.61
N GLY A 475 7.96 -17.61 16.93
CA GLY A 475 7.84 -16.99 18.26
C GLY A 475 8.72 -15.75 18.47
N GLN A 476 9.50 -15.32 17.46
CA GLN A 476 10.19 -14.03 17.49
C GLN A 476 9.33 -12.96 16.81
N GLY A 477 9.01 -11.88 17.55
CA GLY A 477 8.18 -10.78 17.04
C GLY A 477 8.90 -9.81 16.08
N ALA A 478 10.15 -10.08 15.73
CA ALA A 478 10.98 -9.25 14.86
C ALA A 478 11.72 -10.09 13.83
N TYR A 479 12.03 -9.48 12.68
CA TYR A 479 12.85 -10.13 11.66
C TYR A 479 14.27 -10.36 12.14
N ILE A 480 14.81 -11.50 11.78
CA ILE A 480 16.17 -11.91 12.12
C ILE A 480 17.08 -11.81 10.89
N ASP A 481 18.39 -11.87 11.15
CA ASP A 481 19.38 -12.05 10.10
C ASP A 481 19.72 -13.54 9.99
N SER A 482 19.60 -14.10 8.78
CA SER A 482 20.04 -15.46 8.49
C SER A 482 20.83 -15.51 7.18
N PRO A 483 21.96 -16.23 7.14
CA PRO A 483 22.77 -16.38 5.93
C PRO A 483 22.14 -17.34 4.90
N GLY A 484 21.12 -18.12 5.29
CA GLY A 484 20.37 -19.01 4.40
C GLY A 484 18.87 -18.95 4.71
N VAL A 485 18.04 -19.13 3.69
CA VAL A 485 16.58 -18.96 3.79
C VAL A 485 15.82 -19.98 2.94
N ASP A 486 14.66 -20.45 3.40
CA ASP A 486 13.75 -21.25 2.57
C ASP A 486 12.59 -20.36 2.10
N VAL A 487 12.67 -19.90 0.85
CA VAL A 487 11.74 -18.95 0.26
C VAL A 487 10.70 -19.70 -0.57
N MET A 488 9.43 -19.52 -0.20
CA MET A 488 8.30 -19.80 -1.06
C MET A 488 7.69 -18.48 -1.53
N ASP A 489 8.00 -18.12 -2.78
CA ASP A 489 7.48 -16.92 -3.42
C ASP A 489 6.25 -17.26 -4.26
N TRP A 490 5.10 -17.07 -3.61
CA TRP A 490 3.79 -17.30 -4.20
C TRP A 490 3.39 -16.26 -5.25
N ASP A 491 4.15 -15.17 -5.41
CA ASP A 491 3.83 -14.14 -6.42
C ASP A 491 4.47 -14.50 -7.75
N ASP A 492 3.65 -14.51 -8.80
CA ASP A 492 4.16 -14.57 -10.16
C ASP A 492 5.17 -13.44 -10.39
N TRP A 493 6.35 -13.79 -10.89
CA TRP A 493 7.30 -12.81 -11.38
C TRP A 493 6.75 -12.16 -12.65
N ARG A 494 6.61 -10.84 -12.60
CA ARG A 494 6.06 -9.99 -13.67
C ARG A 494 7.01 -8.82 -13.91
N TRP A 495 7.63 -8.78 -15.08
CA TRP A 495 8.38 -7.62 -15.54
C TRP A 495 8.46 -7.61 -17.06
N LYS A 496 8.67 -6.42 -17.63
CA LYS A 496 8.87 -6.28 -19.06
C LYS A 496 10.27 -6.75 -19.40
N LEU A 497 10.39 -7.70 -20.33
CA LEU A 497 11.69 -8.13 -20.80
C LEU A 497 12.25 -7.04 -21.71
N VAL A 498 13.37 -6.46 -21.29
CA VAL A 498 14.14 -5.49 -22.07
C VAL A 498 15.50 -6.14 -22.31
N ILE A 499 15.91 -6.23 -23.57
CA ILE A 499 17.24 -6.70 -23.95
C ILE A 499 18.25 -5.75 -23.31
N ASP A 500 18.99 -6.23 -22.31
CA ASP A 500 20.11 -5.52 -21.72
C ASP A 500 21.16 -5.33 -22.82
N LYS A 501 21.28 -4.10 -23.35
CA LYS A 501 22.21 -3.77 -24.45
C LYS A 501 23.64 -3.55 -23.97
#